data_AF-A0A3N5R1K4-F1
#
_entry.id   AF-A0A3N5R1K4-F1
#
_cell.length_a   1.000
_cell.length_b   1.000
_cell.length_c   1.000
_cell.angle_alpha   90.00
_cell.angle_beta   90.00
_cell.angle_gamma   90.00
#
_symmetry.space_group_name_H-M   'P 1'
#
loop_
_entity.id
_entity.type
_entity.pdbx_description
1 polymer ?
#
loop_
_entity_poly.entity_id
_entity_poly.type
_entity_poly.pdbx_seq_one_letter_code
_entity_poly.pdbx_strand_id
1 'polypeptide(L)'
;KHGGIEKFGFKTVYLGTSVSLEKLVDAAVETGSQVILASTIISHNNVHRLAMRKLHEICQERGIRDKVLIITGGTQVKPEMAEETGIDAAFGRGTKGQEVADRIVRLMVKKNL
;
A
#
# COMPACT_ATOMS: atom_id res chain seq x y z
N LYS A 1 19.50 -0.41 -7.07
CA LYS A 1 20.48 0.70 -6.96
C LYS A 1 20.32 1.57 -5.71
N HIS A 2 19.09 1.89 -5.24
CA HIS A 2 18.86 2.80 -4.09
C HIS A 2 18.23 2.18 -2.81
N GLY A 3 18.25 0.86 -2.64
CA GLY A 3 17.76 0.23 -1.40
C GLY A 3 16.25 0.13 -1.28
N GLY A 4 15.60 -0.43 -2.30
CA GLY A 4 14.20 -0.85 -2.22
C GLY A 4 14.02 -2.02 -1.25
N ILE A 5 12.75 -2.34 -0.96
CA ILE A 5 12.37 -3.36 0.03
C ILE A 5 12.92 -4.74 -0.32
N GLU A 6 13.19 -5.01 -1.60
CA GLU A 6 13.74 -6.28 -2.09
C GLU A 6 15.08 -6.63 -1.43
N LYS A 7 15.86 -5.62 -1.01
CA LYS A 7 17.11 -5.83 -0.28
C LYS A 7 16.92 -6.47 1.09
N PHE A 8 15.72 -6.37 1.67
CA PHE A 8 15.38 -6.94 2.97
C PHE A 8 14.67 -8.29 2.86
N GLY A 9 14.70 -8.93 1.69
CA GLY A 9 14.13 -10.26 1.48
C GLY A 9 12.64 -10.28 1.10
N PHE A 10 12.03 -9.11 0.87
CA PHE A 10 10.66 -9.04 0.37
C PHE A 10 10.57 -9.57 -1.06
N LYS A 11 9.69 -10.54 -1.29
CA LYS A 11 9.28 -10.96 -2.63
C LYS A 11 8.23 -9.99 -3.15
N THR A 12 8.46 -9.40 -4.32
CA THR A 12 7.59 -8.37 -4.88
C THR A 12 6.97 -8.83 -6.19
N VAL A 13 5.65 -8.64 -6.33
CA VAL A 13 4.94 -8.75 -7.60
C VAL A 13 4.65 -7.35 -8.11
N TYR A 14 5.31 -6.94 -9.19
CA TYR A 14 5.15 -5.61 -9.76
C TYR A 14 4.17 -5.64 -10.93
N LEU A 15 3.06 -4.90 -10.81
CA LEU A 15 1.98 -4.88 -11.81
C LEU A 15 2.09 -3.73 -12.83
N GLY A 16 3.10 -2.86 -12.71
CA GLY A 16 3.28 -1.70 -13.59
C GLY A 16 2.50 -0.47 -13.14
N THR A 17 2.22 0.41 -14.10
CA THR A 17 1.50 1.68 -13.91
C THR A 17 0.09 1.62 -14.51
N SER A 18 -0.80 2.52 -14.08
CA SER A 18 -2.19 2.58 -14.57
C SER A 18 -2.99 1.29 -14.34
N VAL A 19 -2.68 0.59 -13.25
CA VAL A 19 -3.39 -0.61 -12.80
C VAL A 19 -4.66 -0.18 -12.06
N SER A 20 -5.80 -0.79 -12.38
CA SER A 20 -7.04 -0.57 -11.63
C SER A 20 -6.92 -1.10 -10.20
N LEU A 21 -7.67 -0.53 -9.26
CA LEU A 21 -7.62 -0.95 -7.86
C LEU A 21 -8.12 -2.39 -7.69
N GLU A 22 -9.13 -2.76 -8.47
CA GLU A 22 -9.69 -4.10 -8.51
C GLU A 22 -8.62 -5.11 -8.95
N LYS A 23 -7.88 -4.82 -10.03
CA LYS A 23 -6.79 -5.69 -10.50
C LYS A 23 -5.64 -5.77 -9.48
N LEU A 24 -5.35 -4.70 -8.77
CA LEU A 24 -4.34 -4.69 -7.71
C LEU A 24 -4.74 -5.61 -6.55
N VAL A 25 -6.01 -5.58 -6.14
CA VAL A 25 -6.55 -6.46 -5.09
C VAL A 25 -6.62 -7.90 -5.57
N ASP A 26 -7.10 -8.16 -6.78
CA ASP A 26 -7.21 -9.51 -7.34
C ASP A 26 -5.82 -10.17 -7.43
N ALA A 27 -4.81 -9.45 -7.90
CA ALA A 27 -3.43 -9.94 -7.93
C ALA A 27 -2.88 -10.22 -6.51
N ALA A 28 -3.25 -9.43 -5.50
CA ALA A 28 -2.84 -9.70 -4.13
C ALA A 28 -3.43 -11.01 -3.61
N VAL A 29 -4.69 -11.31 -3.96
CA VAL A 29 -5.36 -12.57 -3.62
C VAL A 29 -4.70 -13.74 -4.36
N GLU A 30 -4.53 -13.64 -5.67
CA GLU A 30 -3.96 -14.71 -6.51
C GLU A 30 -2.55 -15.10 -6.08
N THR A 31 -1.77 -14.12 -5.62
CA THR A 31 -0.36 -14.32 -5.23
C THR A 31 -0.18 -14.62 -3.74
N GLY A 32 -1.25 -14.57 -2.94
CA GLY A 32 -1.17 -14.71 -1.49
C GLY A 32 -0.39 -13.59 -0.82
N SER A 33 -0.40 -12.38 -1.39
CA SER A 33 0.35 -11.24 -0.88
C SER A 33 -0.22 -10.73 0.45
N GLN A 34 0.65 -10.56 1.45
CA GLN A 34 0.29 -9.99 2.76
C GLN A 34 0.29 -8.45 2.77
N VAL A 35 0.87 -7.83 1.74
CA VAL A 35 1.02 -6.37 1.66
C VAL A 35 0.71 -5.89 0.24
N ILE A 36 -0.16 -4.89 0.14
CA ILE A 36 -0.46 -4.15 -1.08
C ILE A 36 0.27 -2.80 -1.00
N LEU A 37 1.19 -2.56 -1.94
CA LEU A 37 1.88 -1.27 -2.10
C LEU A 37 1.34 -0.55 -3.34
N ALA A 38 0.74 0.63 -3.16
CA ALA A 38 0.22 1.44 -4.26
C ALA A 38 0.85 2.84 -4.31
N SER A 39 1.30 3.27 -5.49
CA SER A 39 1.82 4.63 -5.70
C SER A 39 0.76 5.52 -6.34
N THR A 40 0.50 6.68 -5.76
CA THR A 40 -0.46 7.69 -6.24
C THR A 40 0.25 9.04 -6.43
N ILE A 41 0.56 9.39 -7.67
CA ILE A 41 1.30 10.63 -7.99
C ILE A 41 0.36 11.78 -8.31
N ILE A 42 -0.71 11.50 -9.07
CA ILE A 42 -1.72 12.49 -9.44
C ILE A 42 -2.58 12.77 -8.21
N SER A 43 -2.63 14.04 -7.82
CA SER A 43 -3.30 14.47 -6.58
C SER A 43 -4.38 15.52 -6.78
N HIS A 44 -4.49 16.09 -7.98
CA HIS A 44 -5.54 17.04 -8.34
C HIS A 44 -6.92 16.50 -7.96
N ASN A 45 -7.78 17.36 -7.39
CA ASN A 45 -9.11 16.98 -6.91
C ASN A 45 -9.11 15.81 -5.89
N ASN A 46 -8.07 15.68 -5.07
CA ASN A 46 -7.96 14.66 -4.02
C ASN A 46 -8.10 13.20 -4.51
N VAL A 47 -7.82 12.93 -5.80
CA VAL A 47 -8.01 11.59 -6.38
C VAL A 47 -7.18 10.50 -5.71
N HIS A 48 -6.00 10.84 -5.20
CA HIS A 48 -5.16 9.94 -4.40
C HIS A 48 -5.87 9.47 -3.12
N ARG A 49 -6.54 10.37 -2.38
CA ARG A 49 -7.31 10.03 -1.17
C ARG A 49 -8.54 9.18 -1.50
N LEU A 50 -9.22 9.49 -2.59
CA LEU A 50 -10.34 8.69 -3.10
C LEU A 50 -9.88 7.28 -3.46
N ALA A 51 -8.73 7.15 -4.12
CA ALA A 51 -8.15 5.85 -4.46
C ALA A 51 -7.77 5.04 -3.20
N MET A 52 -7.22 5.67 -2.17
CA MET A 52 -6.92 5.01 -0.89
C MET A 52 -8.17 4.45 -0.21
N ARG A 53 -9.24 5.27 -0.11
CA ARG A 53 -10.53 4.83 0.45
C ARG A 53 -11.14 3.69 -0.38
N LYS A 54 -11.17 3.85 -1.71
CA LYS A 54 -11.71 2.81 -2.58
C LYS A 54 -10.92 1.52 -2.49
N LEU A 55 -9.59 1.58 -2.34
CA LEU A 55 -8.76 0.39 -2.13
C LEU A 55 -9.10 -0.31 -0.79
N HIS A 56 -9.30 0.46 0.28
CA HIS A 56 -9.77 -0.05 1.55
C HIS A 56 -11.14 -0.75 1.41
N GLU A 57 -12.11 -0.08 0.79
CA GLU A 57 -13.47 -0.58 0.56
C GLU A 57 -13.46 -1.88 -0.27
N ILE A 58 -12.73 -1.93 -1.38
CA ILE A 58 -12.60 -3.15 -2.20
C ILE A 58 -12.02 -4.30 -1.36
N CYS A 59 -11.01 -4.05 -0.54
CA CYS A 59 -10.46 -5.08 0.34
C CYS A 59 -11.47 -5.56 1.40
N GLN A 60 -12.36 -4.68 1.90
CA GLN A 60 -13.44 -5.05 2.80
C GLN A 60 -14.49 -5.91 2.07
N GLU A 61 -14.94 -5.47 0.90
CA GLU A 61 -15.91 -6.20 0.06
C GLU A 61 -15.41 -7.59 -0.34
N ARG A 62 -14.10 -7.72 -0.62
CA ARG A 62 -13.44 -9.00 -0.93
C ARG A 62 -13.17 -9.86 0.32
N GLY A 63 -13.42 -9.36 1.53
CA GLY A 63 -13.21 -10.08 2.79
C GLY A 63 -11.73 -10.33 3.12
N ILE A 64 -10.82 -9.52 2.57
CA ILE A 64 -9.36 -9.66 2.79
C ILE A 64 -8.75 -8.54 3.61
N ARG A 65 -9.51 -7.49 3.94
CA ARG A 65 -8.97 -6.27 4.57
C ARG A 65 -8.17 -6.55 5.84
N ASP A 66 -8.60 -7.50 6.66
CA ASP A 66 -7.92 -7.86 7.91
C ASP A 66 -6.73 -8.80 7.71
N LYS A 67 -6.55 -9.35 6.50
CA LYS A 67 -5.50 -10.30 6.13
C LYS A 67 -4.36 -9.65 5.35
N VAL A 68 -4.50 -8.37 4.98
CA VAL A 68 -3.51 -7.63 4.20
C VAL A 68 -3.21 -6.28 4.82
N LEU A 69 -1.97 -5.81 4.64
CA LEU A 69 -1.59 -4.43 4.87
C LEU A 69 -1.76 -3.62 3.58
N ILE A 70 -2.44 -2.48 3.66
CA ILE A 70 -2.55 -1.51 2.58
C ILE A 70 -1.63 -0.35 2.89
N ILE A 71 -0.61 -0.13 2.05
CA ILE A 71 0.33 0.97 2.19
C ILE A 71 0.36 1.74 0.88
N THR A 72 0.25 3.06 0.97
CA THR A 72 0.29 3.93 -0.21
C THR A 72 1.41 4.95 -0.12
N GLY A 73 1.89 5.39 -1.28
CA GLY A 73 2.93 6.41 -1.36
C GLY A 73 2.71 7.40 -2.49
N GLY A 74 3.32 8.58 -2.38
CA GLY A 74 3.23 9.61 -3.42
C GLY A 74 3.82 10.93 -2.98
N THR A 75 4.05 11.83 -3.94
CA THR A 75 4.71 13.12 -3.66
C THR A 75 3.85 14.05 -2.79
N GLN A 76 2.53 13.97 -2.92
CA GLN A 76 1.55 14.74 -2.12
C GLN A 76 0.89 13.91 -1.02
N VAL A 77 1.32 12.66 -0.84
CA VAL A 77 0.79 11.78 0.21
C VAL A 77 1.44 12.16 1.53
N LYS A 78 0.63 12.19 2.59
CA LYS A 78 1.08 12.48 3.94
C LYS A 78 0.70 11.35 4.91
N PRO A 79 1.47 11.11 5.98
CA PRO A 79 1.17 10.04 6.94
C PRO A 79 -0.25 10.09 7.53
N GLU A 80 -0.79 11.28 7.79
CA GLU A 80 -2.15 11.45 8.34
C GLU A 80 -3.25 10.89 7.44
N MET A 81 -3.00 10.81 6.11
CA MET A 81 -3.97 10.27 5.16
C MET A 81 -4.28 8.79 5.41
N ALA A 82 -3.36 8.06 6.09
CA ALA A 82 -3.58 6.66 6.38
C ALA A 82 -4.83 6.45 7.24
N GLU A 83 -4.91 7.19 8.35
CA GLU A 83 -6.05 7.17 9.27
C GLU A 83 -7.32 7.68 8.59
N GLU A 84 -7.23 8.77 7.84
CA GLU A 84 -8.38 9.39 7.14
C GLU A 84 -9.03 8.49 6.07
N THR A 85 -8.29 7.51 5.54
CA THR A 85 -8.73 6.67 4.42
C THR A 85 -8.86 5.20 4.77
N GLY A 86 -8.52 4.80 6.00
CA GLY A 86 -8.62 3.43 6.49
C GLY A 86 -7.47 2.51 6.05
N ILE A 87 -6.40 3.02 5.43
CA ILE A 87 -5.22 2.23 5.07
C ILE A 87 -4.22 2.16 6.25
N ASP A 88 -3.19 1.32 6.15
CA ASP A 88 -2.32 1.01 7.30
C ASP A 88 -1.09 1.93 7.43
N ALA A 89 -0.61 2.46 6.30
CA ALA A 89 0.42 3.49 6.27
C ALA A 89 0.40 4.29 4.96
N ALA A 90 0.92 5.52 5.04
CA ALA A 90 1.04 6.44 3.92
C ALA A 90 2.44 7.07 3.93
N PHE A 91 3.08 7.16 2.76
CA PHE A 91 4.46 7.62 2.61
C PHE A 91 4.59 8.77 1.61
N GLY A 92 5.26 9.83 2.04
CA GLY A 92 5.45 11.04 1.25
C GLY A 92 6.75 11.08 0.44
N ARG A 93 7.07 12.26 -0.10
CA ARG A 93 8.33 12.55 -0.79
C ARG A 93 9.54 12.22 0.11
N GLY A 94 10.56 11.59 -0.49
CA GLY A 94 11.84 11.31 0.19
C GLY A 94 11.89 9.97 0.93
N THR A 95 10.77 9.27 1.06
CA THR A 95 10.68 7.95 1.68
C THR A 95 11.63 6.94 1.01
N LYS A 96 12.40 6.22 1.81
CA LYS A 96 13.31 5.15 1.38
C LYS A 96 12.73 3.77 1.63
N GLY A 97 13.24 2.77 0.92
CA GLY A 97 12.78 1.38 1.08
C GLY A 97 12.96 0.83 2.50
N GLN A 98 13.99 1.27 3.24
CA GLN A 98 14.18 0.89 4.64
C GLN A 98 13.03 1.35 5.55
N GLU A 99 12.52 2.57 5.34
CA GLU A 99 11.39 3.10 6.12
C GLU A 99 10.10 2.32 5.83
N VAL A 100 9.89 1.95 4.56
CA VAL A 100 8.77 1.10 4.16
C VAL A 100 8.89 -0.30 4.76
N ALA A 101 10.08 -0.92 4.70
CA ALA A 101 10.33 -2.24 5.26
C ALA A 101 10.13 -2.29 6.78
N ASP A 102 10.71 -1.34 7.53
CA ASP A 102 10.53 -1.24 8.99
C ASP A 102 9.04 -1.09 9.34
N ARG A 103 8.33 -0.23 8.62
CA ARG A 103 6.90 -0.02 8.87
C ARG A 103 6.07 -1.27 8.58
N ILE A 104 6.34 -2.00 7.50
CA ILE A 104 5.65 -3.25 7.18
C ILE A 104 5.82 -4.25 8.32
N VAL A 105 7.06 -4.53 8.74
CA VAL A 105 7.34 -5.53 9.78
C VAL A 105 6.65 -5.18 11.10
N ARG A 106 6.71 -3.90 11.52
CA ARG A 106 6.02 -3.45 12.74
C ARG A 106 4.51 -3.62 12.67
N LEU A 107 3.91 -3.32 11.52
CA LEU A 107 2.47 -3.46 11.32
C LEU A 107 2.05 -4.94 11.29
N MET A 108 2.83 -5.82 10.67
CA MET A 108 2.56 -7.26 10.66
C MET A 108 2.57 -7.83 12.08
N VAL A 109 3.60 -7.51 12.87
CA VAL A 109 3.68 -7.92 14.29
C VAL A 109 2.48 -7.39 15.08
N LYS A 110 2.11 -6.11 14.88
CA LYS A 110 0.97 -5.50 15.58
C LYS A 110 -0.37 -6.16 15.22
N LYS A 111 -0.53 -6.62 13.97
CA LYS A 111 -1.76 -7.26 13.47
C LYS A 111 -1.77 -8.78 13.56
N ASN A 112 -0.68 -9.39 14.03
CA ASN A 112 -0.50 -10.84 14.07
C ASN A 112 -0.71 -11.50 12.68
N LEU A 113 -0.14 -10.86 11.64
CA LEU A 113 -0.13 -11.32 10.24
C LEU A 113 1.12 -12.13 9.91
#